data_AF-A0A9W9FWH7-F1
#
_entry.id   AF-A0A9W9FWH7-F1
#
_cell.length_a   1.000
_cell.length_b   1.000
_cell.length_c   1.000
_cell.angle_alpha   90.00
_cell.angle_beta   90.00
_cell.angle_gamma   90.00
#
_symmetry.space_group_name_H-M   'P 1'
#
loop_
_entity.id
_entity.type
_entity.pdbx_description
1 polymer ?
#
loop_
_entity_poly.entity_id
_entity_poly.type
_entity_poly.pdbx_seq_one_letter_code
_entity_poly.pdbx_strand_id
1 'polypeptide(L)' 'MKKIDESAESEWVTQPIAIIELICKFAGDTTSLDRLWDMLADGRSAWSEIPLSRFNLRGAYGPNSETSVQ' A
#
# COMPACT_ATOMS: atom_id res chain seq x y z
N MET A 1 37.98 25.14 -29.86
CA MET A 1 37.28 25.05 -28.56
C MET A 1 35.90 24.43 -28.81
N LYS A 2 35.73 23.13 -28.55
CA LYS A 2 34.41 22.49 -28.68
C LYS A 2 33.56 22.93 -27.48
N LYS A 3 32.42 23.59 -27.73
CA LYS A 3 31.41 23.84 -26.71
C LYS A 3 30.92 22.48 -26.22
N ILE A 4 31.17 22.20 -24.95
CA ILE A 4 30.61 21.03 -24.28
C ILE A 4 29.11 21.25 -24.25
N ASP A 5 28.39 20.25 -24.73
CA ASP A 5 26.95 20.18 -24.72
C ASP A 5 26.46 20.17 -23.26
N GLU A 6 25.98 21.32 -22.80
CA GLU A 6 25.35 21.55 -21.50
C GLU A 6 23.86 21.15 -21.54
N SER A 7 23.48 20.12 -22.32
CA SER A 7 22.09 19.66 -22.46
C SER A 7 21.84 18.24 -21.92
N ALA A 8 22.89 17.52 -21.50
CA ALA A 8 22.77 16.11 -21.07
C ALA A 8 22.48 15.91 -19.56
N GLU A 9 22.59 16.94 -18.72
CA GLU A 9 22.53 16.82 -17.25
C GLU A 9 21.11 16.98 -16.65
N SER A 10 20.04 16.69 -17.41
CA SER A 10 18.65 16.81 -16.88
C SER A 10 17.62 15.82 -17.44
N GLU A 11 17.93 15.07 -18.51
CA GLU A 11 16.96 14.13 -19.11
C GLU A 11 16.52 13.02 -18.15
N TRP A 12 17.41 12.55 -17.26
CA TRP A 12 17.12 11.48 -16.31
C TRP A 12 16.15 11.89 -15.19
N VAL A 13 16.07 13.18 -14.85
CA VAL A 13 15.24 13.68 -13.74
C VAL A 13 13.78 13.86 -14.18
N THR A 14 13.52 13.98 -15.48
CA THR A 14 12.18 14.26 -16.04
C THR A 14 11.57 13.10 -16.83
N GLN A 15 12.30 12.01 -17.05
CA GLN A 15 11.75 10.86 -17.74
C GLN A 15 10.62 10.20 -16.91
N PRO A 16 9.38 10.11 -17.42
CA PRO A 16 8.29 9.45 -16.70
C PRO A 16 8.56 7.96 -16.54
N ILE A 17 8.29 7.43 -15.35
CA ILE A 17 8.37 5.99 -15.08
C ILE A 17 7.01 5.36 -15.36
N ALA A 18 6.97 4.43 -16.31
CA ALA A 18 5.76 3.70 -16.63
C ALA A 18 5.47 2.64 -15.56
N ILE A 19 4.24 2.60 -15.07
CA ILE A 19 3.71 1.47 -14.30
C ILE A 19 3.13 0.49 -15.31
N ILE A 20 3.84 -0.62 -15.54
CA ILE A 20 3.46 -1.61 -16.55
C ILE A 20 2.52 -2.70 -16.03
N GLU A 21 2.47 -2.88 -14.71
CA GLU A 21 1.65 -3.90 -14.06
C GLU A 21 1.33 -3.52 -12.62
N LEU A 22 0.17 -3.97 -12.14
CA LEU A 22 -0.21 -3.89 -10.73
C LEU A 22 -0.96 -5.15 -10.31
N ILE A 23 -0.57 -5.73 -9.18
CA ILE A 23 -1.21 -6.88 -8.55
C ILE A 23 -1.38 -6.56 -7.07
N CYS A 24 -2.53 -6.92 -6.50
CA CYS A 24 -2.79 -6.64 -5.10
C CYS A 24 -3.68 -7.69 -4.43
N LYS A 25 -3.57 -7.74 -3.10
CA LYS A 25 -4.49 -8.46 -2.22
C LYS A 25 -4.72 -7.62 -0.97
N PHE A 26 -5.86 -6.94 -0.93
CA PHE A 26 -6.27 -6.07 0.16
C PHE A 26 -7.36 -6.72 1.02
N ALA A 27 -7.71 -6.05 2.12
CA ALA A 27 -8.82 -6.45 2.99
C ALA A 27 -10.18 -6.34 2.25
N GLY A 28 -11.24 -6.90 2.85
CA GLY A 28 -12.59 -6.81 2.27
C GLY A 28 -12.76 -7.61 0.97
N ASP A 29 -12.18 -8.82 0.90
CA ASP A 29 -12.24 -9.72 -0.26
C ASP A 29 -11.68 -9.16 -1.58
N THR A 30 -10.86 -8.12 -1.47
CA THR A 30 -10.20 -7.48 -2.61
C THR A 30 -8.95 -8.26 -3.01
N THR A 31 -9.13 -9.22 -3.91
CA THR A 31 -8.08 -10.12 -4.40
C THR A 31 -7.64 -9.85 -5.83
N SER A 32 -8.21 -8.81 -6.45
CA SER A 32 -7.89 -8.34 -7.80
C SER A 32 -8.07 -6.84 -7.89
N LEU A 33 -7.54 -6.25 -8.96
CA LEU A 33 -7.72 -4.84 -9.31
C LEU A 33 -9.18 -4.47 -9.49
N ASP A 34 -9.97 -5.28 -10.20
CA ASP A 34 -11.40 -5.00 -10.42
C ASP A 34 -12.15 -4.93 -9.09
N ARG A 35 -11.88 -5.89 -8.18
CA ARG A 35 -12.52 -5.92 -6.86
C ARG A 35 -12.13 -4.73 -5.99
N LEU A 36 -10.87 -4.27 -6.11
CA LEU A 36 -10.43 -3.05 -5.42
C LEU A 36 -11.22 -1.86 -5.94
N TRP A 37 -11.35 -1.75 -7.25
CA TRP A 37 -12.06 -0.65 -7.88
C TRP A 37 -13.54 -0.64 -7.51
N ASP A 38 -14.21 -1.79 -7.57
CA ASP A 38 -15.60 -1.94 -7.11
C ASP A 38 -15.76 -1.50 -5.64
N MET A 39 -14.86 -1.94 -4.75
CA MET A 39 -14.91 -1.57 -3.34
C MET A 39 -14.77 -0.06 -3.12
N LEU A 40 -13.85 0.59 -3.85
CA LEU A 40 -13.62 2.03 -3.75
C LEU A 40 -14.78 2.83 -4.35
N ALA A 41 -15.28 2.43 -5.52
CA ALA A 41 -16.42 3.07 -6.18
C ALA A 41 -17.69 3.00 -5.32
N ASP A 42 -17.91 1.86 -4.65
CA ASP A 42 -19.03 1.65 -3.72
C ASP A 42 -18.81 2.31 -2.35
N GLY A 43 -17.62 2.86 -2.07
CA GLY A 43 -17.29 3.49 -0.78
C GLY A 43 -17.33 2.52 0.41
N ARG A 44 -17.07 1.22 0.19
CA ARG A 44 -17.19 0.19 1.23
C ARG A 44 -16.01 0.21 2.20
N SER A 45 -16.30 -0.05 3.48
CA SER A 45 -15.27 -0.27 4.49
C SER A 45 -14.79 -1.72 4.46
N ALA A 46 -13.47 -1.90 4.46
CA ALA A 46 -12.82 -3.21 4.61
C ALA A 46 -12.39 -3.53 6.06
N TRP A 47 -12.74 -2.65 7.00
CA TRP A 47 -12.38 -2.84 8.41
C TRP A 47 -13.14 -4.01 9.03
N SER A 48 -12.46 -4.80 9.84
CA SER A 48 -13.04 -5.89 10.62
C SER A 48 -12.31 -6.04 11.95
N GLU A 49 -12.94 -6.71 12.91
CA GLU A 49 -12.22 -7.21 14.08
C GLU A 49 -11.12 -8.19 13.66
N ILE A 50 -10.04 -8.24 14.45
CA ILE A 50 -8.94 -9.16 14.19
C ILE A 50 -9.47 -10.61 14.30
N PRO A 51 -9.35 -11.42 13.25
CA PRO A 51 -9.84 -12.79 13.29
C PRO A 51 -9.12 -13.59 14.38
N LEU A 52 -9.86 -14.38 15.17
CA LEU A 52 -9.29 -15.24 16.22
C LEU A 52 -8.27 -16.26 15.67
N SER A 53 -8.36 -16.59 14.38
CA SER A 53 -7.39 -17.43 13.67
C SER A 53 -6.04 -16.76 13.43
N ARG A 54 -5.93 -15.43 13.53
CA ARG A 54 -4.66 -14.69 13.38
C ARG A 54 -3.86 -14.73 14.68
N PHE A 55 -4.45 -14.24 15.76
CA PHE A 55 -3.87 -14.26 17.11
C PHE A 55 -4.93 -13.95 18.17
N ASN A 56 -4.66 -14.32 19.43
CA ASN A 56 -5.57 -14.07 20.55
C ASN A 56 -5.43 -12.64 21.07
N LEU A 57 -6.31 -11.75 20.61
CA LEU A 57 -6.31 -10.33 20.98
C LEU A 57 -6.44 -10.09 22.50
N ARG A 58 -7.21 -10.93 23.20
CA ARG A 58 -7.46 -10.75 24.65
C ARG A 58 -6.20 -10.92 25.50
N GLY A 59 -5.23 -11.71 25.02
CA GLY A 59 -3.95 -11.90 25.71
C GLY A 59 -2.90 -10.85 25.36
N ALA A 60 -3.08 -10.12 24.26
CA ALA A 60 -2.11 -9.15 23.74
C ALA A 60 -2.50 -7.68 24.00
N TYR A 61 -3.78 -7.40 24.27
CA TYR A 61 -4.26 -6.05 24.51
C TYR A 61 -4.06 -5.61 25.97
N GLY A 62 -3.16 -4.64 26.20
CA GLY A 62 -3.04 -3.91 27.46
C GLY A 62 -3.86 -2.62 27.44
N PRO A 63 -4.40 -2.14 28.58
CA PRO A 63 -5.16 -0.89 28.65
C PRO A 63 -4.30 0.35 28.32
N ASN A 64 -2.99 0.26 28.53
CA ASN A 64 -2.01 1.28 28.16
C ASN A 64 -1.03 0.71 27.13
N SER A 65 -0.55 1.53 26.20
CA SER A 65 0.38 1.12 25.14
C SER A 65 1.66 0.49 25.68
N GLU A 66 2.14 0.96 26.84
CA GLU A 66 3.35 0.47 27.52
C GLU A 66 3.24 -0.97 28.05
N THR A 67 2.03 -1.50 28.22
CA THR A 67 1.80 -2.86 28.75
C THR A 67 1.53 -3.88 27.65
N SER A 68 1.58 -3.48 26.37
CA SER A 68 1.45 -4.41 25.25
C SER A 68 2.74 -5.23 25.15
N VAL A 69 2.69 -6.51 25.54
CA VAL A 69 3.79 -7.44 25.28
C VAL A 69 3.84 -7.71 23.78
N GLN A 70 4.98 -7.37 23.15
CA GLN A 70 5.25 -7.71 21.76
C GLN A 70 5.41 -9.21 21.56
#